data_AF-A0A1I0FEZ9-F1
#
_entry.id   AF-A0A1I0FEZ9-F1
#
_cell.length_a   1.000
_cell.length_b   1.000
_cell.length_c   1.000
_cell.angle_alpha   90.00
_cell.angle_beta   90.00
_cell.angle_gamma   90.00
#
_symmetry.space_group_name_H-M   'P 1'
#
loop_
_entity.id
_entity.type
_entity.pdbx_description
1 polymer ?
#
loop_
_entity_poly.entity_id
_entity_poly.type
_entity_poly.pdbx_seq_one_letter_code
_entity_poly.pdbx_strand_id
1 'polypeptide(L)'
;MDILKQLLLIFFLCICGEVISALLPFAFPSSVISLLLLFLLLMPGIIKTHHIDKVSDFLLNTMAFFFIPAGAAIIEKYELIKGVLLPLFIITLFTTIFTFAVTGYTVSFFIKRMNKKEEKHNG
;
A
#
# COMPACT_ATOMS: atom_id res chain seq x y z
N MET A 1 -16.16 22.16 -1.84
CA MET A 1 -16.74 21.15 -2.74
C MET A 1 -16.69 19.82 -2.04
N ASP A 2 -17.83 19.49 -1.44
CA ASP A 2 -18.30 18.28 -0.78
C ASP A 2 -17.25 17.20 -0.49
N ILE A 3 -16.72 17.20 0.75
CA ILE A 3 -15.98 16.08 1.36
C ILE A 3 -16.62 14.72 1.06
N LEU A 4 -17.96 14.68 1.02
CA LEU A 4 -18.73 13.50 0.64
C LEU A 4 -18.41 13.00 -0.78
N LYS A 5 -18.19 13.88 -1.76
CA LYS A 5 -17.82 13.47 -3.13
C LYS A 5 -16.43 12.87 -3.17
N GLN A 6 -15.47 13.46 -2.46
CA GLN A 6 -14.10 12.93 -2.38
C GLN A 6 -14.11 11.55 -1.69
N LEU A 7 -14.85 11.42 -0.59
CA LEU A 7 -15.02 10.17 0.15
C LEU A 7 -15.70 9.09 -0.72
N LEU A 8 -16.79 9.44 -1.41
CA LEU A 8 -17.49 8.54 -2.31
C LEU A 8 -16.58 8.06 -3.44
N LEU A 9 -15.76 8.95 -4.02
CA LEU A 9 -14.80 8.58 -5.04
C LEU A 9 -13.76 7.57 -4.53
N ILE A 10 -13.21 7.78 -3.33
CA ILE A 10 -12.28 6.81 -2.70
C ILE A 10 -12.98 5.47 -2.47
N PHE A 11 -14.19 5.47 -1.90
CA PHE A 11 -14.96 4.24 -1.69
C PHE A 11 -15.31 3.53 -3.00
N PHE A 12 -15.67 4.28 -4.03
CA PHE A 12 -15.97 3.75 -5.35
C PHE A 12 -14.75 3.03 -5.94
N LEU A 13 -13.56 3.60 -5.81
CA LEU A 13 -12.32 2.96 -6.23
C LEU A 13 -12.05 1.67 -5.44
N CYS A 14 -12.29 1.68 -4.12
CA CYS A 14 -12.17 0.48 -3.30
C CYS A 14 -13.14 -0.63 -3.73
N ILE A 15 -14.41 -0.29 -4.00
CA ILE A 15 -15.41 -1.25 -4.49
C ILE A 15 -15.00 -1.79 -5.87
N CYS A 16 -14.53 -0.93 -6.77
CA CYS A 16 -14.01 -1.36 -8.07
C CYS A 16 -12.84 -2.34 -7.89
N GLY A 17 -11.90 -2.05 -7.01
CA GLY A 17 -10.77 -2.93 -6.72
C GLY A 17 -11.19 -4.27 -6.12
N GLU A 18 -12.22 -4.29 -5.27
CA GLU A 18 -12.80 -5.52 -4.71
C GLU A 18 -13.48 -6.36 -5.80
N VAL A 19 -14.28 -5.73 -6.68
CA VAL A 19 -14.92 -6.41 -7.81
C VAL A 19 -13.88 -7.01 -8.74
N ILE A 20 -12.83 -6.25 -9.08
CA ILE A 20 -11.75 -6.75 -9.92
C ILE A 20 -11.05 -7.92 -9.22
N SER A 21 -10.69 -7.78 -7.94
CA SER A 21 -10.08 -8.84 -7.14
C SER A 21 -10.89 -10.13 -7.16
N ALA A 22 -12.22 -10.03 -7.02
CA ALA A 22 -13.11 -11.19 -7.03
C ALA A 22 -13.23 -11.86 -8.42
N LEU A 23 -12.97 -11.12 -9.50
CA LEU A 23 -12.96 -11.67 -10.87
C LEU A 23 -11.61 -12.32 -11.24
N LEU A 24 -10.53 -12.02 -10.51
CA LEU A 24 -9.23 -12.63 -10.76
C LEU A 24 -9.23 -14.11 -10.33
N PRO A 25 -8.58 -15.01 -11.09
CA PRO A 25 -8.50 -16.42 -10.74
C PRO A 25 -7.50 -16.74 -9.61
N PHE A 26 -6.86 -15.71 -9.02
CA PHE A 26 -5.88 -15.85 -7.95
C PHE A 26 -6.12 -14.80 -6.86
N ALA A 27 -5.72 -15.11 -5.63
CA ALA A 27 -5.83 -14.19 -4.50
C ALA A 27 -4.89 -13.00 -4.69
N PHE A 28 -5.46 -11.83 -4.99
CA PHE A 28 -4.71 -10.58 -5.08
C PHE A 28 -5.34 -9.53 -4.17
N PRO A 29 -4.59 -8.80 -3.34
CA PRO A 29 -5.18 -7.86 -2.40
C PRO A 29 -5.94 -6.72 -3.11
N SER A 30 -7.23 -6.56 -2.81
CA SER A 30 -8.08 -5.52 -3.41
C SER A 30 -7.60 -4.09 -3.13
N SER A 31 -6.98 -3.87 -1.96
CA SER A 31 -6.33 -2.58 -1.61
C SER A 31 -5.23 -2.19 -2.60
N VAL A 32 -4.41 -3.15 -3.05
CA VAL A 32 -3.36 -2.90 -4.05
C VAL A 32 -3.97 -2.60 -5.42
N ILE A 33 -5.03 -3.31 -5.82
CA ILE A 33 -5.76 -3.03 -7.07
C ILE A 33 -6.34 -1.61 -7.05
N SER A 34 -6.96 -1.22 -5.94
CA SER A 34 -7.55 0.11 -5.76
C SER A 34 -6.49 1.21 -5.86
N LEU A 35 -5.29 0.98 -5.31
CA LEU A 35 -4.15 1.88 -5.42
C LEU A 35 -3.68 2.01 -6.88
N LEU A 36 -3.52 0.89 -7.59
CA LEU A 36 -3.13 0.89 -9.00
C LEU A 36 -4.19 1.57 -9.88
N LEU A 37 -5.47 1.34 -9.59
CA LEU A 37 -6.58 1.97 -10.29
C LEU A 37 -6.53 3.49 -10.08
N LEU A 38 -6.41 3.95 -8.84
CA LEU A 38 -6.26 5.37 -8.55
C LEU A 38 -5.06 5.98 -9.29
N PHE A 39 -3.90 5.30 -9.26
CA PHE A 39 -2.70 5.74 -9.98
C PHE A 39 -2.93 5.84 -11.50
N LEU A 40 -3.60 4.85 -12.09
CA LEU A 40 -3.94 4.85 -13.51
C LEU A 40 -4.93 5.95 -13.89
N LEU A 41 -5.86 6.33 -13.01
CA LEU A 41 -6.77 7.46 -13.26
C LEU A 41 -6.10 8.83 -13.04
N LEU A 42 -5.05 8.87 -12.21
CA LEU A 42 -4.28 10.08 -11.94
C LEU A 42 -3.34 10.43 -13.09
N MET A 43 -2.74 9.42 -13.75
CA MET A 43 -1.79 9.58 -14.85
C MET A 43 -2.33 10.41 -16.05
N PRO A 44 -3.53 10.14 -16.61
CA PRO A 44 -4.13 10.96 -17.65
C PRO A 44 -4.83 12.23 -17.12
N GLY A 45 -4.87 12.42 -15.79
CA GLY A 45 -5.54 13.57 -15.16
C GLY A 45 -7.07 13.49 -15.13
N ILE A 46 -7.66 12.30 -15.32
CA ILE A 46 -9.12 12.05 -15.17
C ILE A 46 -9.53 12.39 -13.74
N ILE A 47 -8.76 11.89 -12.77
CA ILE A 47 -8.81 12.33 -11.38
C ILE A 47 -7.67 13.32 -11.19
N LYS A 48 -7.97 14.49 -10.62
CA LYS A 48 -6.95 15.45 -10.16
C LYS A 48 -6.71 15.24 -8.67
N THR A 49 -5.50 15.55 -8.19
CA THR A 49 -5.16 15.45 -6.75
C THR A 49 -6.15 16.19 -5.85
N HIS A 50 -6.59 17.39 -6.26
CA HIS A 50 -7.62 18.17 -5.55
C HIS A 50 -8.98 17.44 -5.40
N HIS A 51 -9.27 16.41 -6.19
CA HIS A 51 -10.50 15.61 -6.04
C HIS A 51 -10.44 14.64 -4.85
N ILE A 52 -9.26 14.44 -4.23
CA ILE A 52 -9.08 13.48 -3.13
C ILE A 52 -8.26 14.01 -1.96
N ASP A 53 -7.59 15.18 -2.06
CA ASP A 53 -6.59 15.60 -1.07
C ASP A 53 -7.15 15.71 0.36
N LYS A 54 -8.24 16.45 0.58
CA LYS A 54 -8.75 16.74 1.93
C LYS A 54 -9.16 15.49 2.68
N VAL A 55 -9.90 14.61 2.01
CA VAL A 55 -10.35 13.35 2.64
C VAL A 55 -9.20 12.37 2.79
N SER A 56 -8.32 12.25 1.79
CA SER A 56 -7.17 11.35 1.88
C SER A 56 -6.24 11.79 3.02
N ASP A 57 -5.92 13.08 3.11
CA ASP A 57 -5.07 13.64 4.17
C ASP A 57 -5.73 13.49 5.54
N PHE A 58 -7.03 13.74 5.65
CA PHE A 58 -7.75 13.52 6.91
C PHE A 58 -7.71 12.06 7.36
N LEU A 59 -7.97 11.13 6.44
CA LEU A 59 -7.93 9.69 6.71
C LEU A 59 -6.52 9.26 7.09
N LEU A 60 -5.50 9.70 6.34
CA LEU A 60 -4.08 9.39 6.57
C LEU A 60 -3.60 9.93 7.93
N ASN A 61 -3.95 11.17 8.27
CA ASN A 61 -3.62 11.77 9.56
C ASN A 61 -4.31 11.07 10.75
N THR A 62 -5.50 10.50 10.50
CA THR A 62 -6.29 9.79 11.53
C THR A 62 -6.09 8.26 11.46
N MET A 63 -5.12 7.75 10.70
CA MET A 63 -4.93 6.30 10.49
C MET A 63 -4.79 5.52 11.79
N ALA A 64 -4.06 6.05 12.78
CA ALA A 64 -3.89 5.40 14.07
C ALA A 64 -5.22 5.09 14.77
N PHE A 65 -6.22 5.97 14.63
CA PHE A 65 -7.55 5.75 15.20
C PHE A 65 -8.26 4.55 14.56
N PHE A 66 -8.12 4.35 13.25
CA PHE A 66 -8.69 3.19 12.55
C PHE A 66 -8.00 1.87 12.91
N PHE A 67 -6.74 1.92 13.35
CA PHE A 67 -6.02 0.73 13.82
C PHE A 67 -6.42 0.28 15.24
N ILE A 68 -6.98 1.16 16.07
CA ILE A 68 -7.38 0.82 17.45
C ILE A 68 -8.42 -0.32 17.48
N PRO A 69 -9.55 -0.25 16.74
CA PRO A 69 -10.53 -1.35 16.70
C PRO A 69 -9.93 -2.65 16.17
N ALA A 70 -9.10 -2.58 15.13
CA ALA A 70 -8.44 -3.75 14.57
C ALA A 70 -7.49 -4.41 15.59
N GLY A 71 -6.73 -3.61 16.34
CA GLY A 71 -5.88 -4.09 17.44
C GLY A 71 -6.67 -4.70 18.59
N ALA A 72 -7.78 -4.06 19.00
CA ALA A 72 -8.67 -4.57 20.04
C ALA A 72 -9.24 -5.95 19.68
N ALA A 73 -9.65 -6.15 18.42
CA ALA A 73 -10.13 -7.45 17.93
C ALA A 73 -9.06 -8.55 18.00
N ILE A 74 -7.79 -8.22 17.77
CA ILE A 74 -6.66 -9.15 17.91
C ILE A 74 -6.45 -9.54 19.38
N ILE A 75 -6.50 -8.56 20.29
CA ILE A 75 -6.35 -8.81 21.74
C ILE A 75 -7.50 -9.67 22.28
N GLU A 76 -8.72 -9.55 21.76
CA GLU A 76 -9.82 -10.44 22.13
C GLU A 76 -9.50 -11.93 21.84
N LYS A 77 -8.65 -12.20 20.85
CA LYS A 77 -8.16 -13.55 20.50
C LYS A 77 -6.76 -13.83 21.06
N TYR A 78 -6.34 -13.14 22.12
CA TYR A 78 -4.98 -13.22 22.69
C TYR A 78 -4.51 -14.64 23.00
N GLU A 79 -5.39 -15.51 23.53
CA GLU A 79 -5.06 -16.90 23.86
C GLU A 79 -4.53 -17.70 22.67
N LEU A 80 -4.99 -17.41 21.44
CA LEU A 80 -4.50 -18.05 20.22
C LEU A 80 -3.11 -17.54 19.80
N ILE A 81 -2.77 -16.31 20.18
CA ILE A 81 -1.60 -15.60 19.63
C ILE A 81 -0.44 -15.60 20.63
N LYS A 82 -0.70 -15.70 21.94
CA LYS A 82 0.34 -15.63 22.99
C LYS A 82 1.48 -16.63 22.79
N GLY A 83 1.19 -17.84 22.28
CA GLY A 83 2.20 -18.88 22.04
C GLY A 83 3.10 -18.62 20.83
N VAL A 84 2.65 -17.78 19.89
CA VAL A 84 3.37 -17.44 18.65
C VAL A 84 3.86 -16.00 18.63
N LEU A 85 3.59 -15.20 19.66
CA LEU A 85 3.90 -13.77 19.71
C LEU A 85 5.40 -13.50 19.55
N LEU A 86 6.24 -14.26 20.26
CA LEU A 86 7.70 -14.13 20.18
C LEU A 86 8.25 -14.60 18.82
N PRO A 87 7.89 -15.79 18.29
CA PRO A 87 8.20 -16.17 16.91
C PRO A 87 7.75 -15.14 15.86
N LEU A 88 6.53 -14.60 15.98
CA LEU A 88 5.99 -13.59 15.06
C LEU A 88 6.79 -12.29 15.09
N PHE A 89 7.20 -11.83 16.27
CA PHE A 89 8.02 -10.64 16.39
C PHE A 89 9.39 -10.83 15.73
N ILE A 90 10.05 -11.95 16.00
CA ILE A 90 11.37 -12.26 15.44
C ILE A 90 11.30 -12.39 13.92
N ILE A 91 10.34 -13.17 13.39
CA ILE A 91 10.22 -13.35 11.94
C ILE A 91 9.89 -12.04 11.24
N THR A 92 8.99 -11.21 11.80
CA THR A 92 8.62 -9.91 11.22
C THR A 92 9.82 -8.96 11.19
N LEU A 93 10.58 -8.87 12.27
CA LEU A 93 11.76 -8.01 12.35
C LEU A 93 12.81 -8.46 11.34
N PHE A 94 13.09 -9.77 11.31
CA PHE A 94 14.07 -10.34 10.40
C PHE A 94 13.67 -10.18 8.93
N THR A 95 12.43 -10.52 8.56
CA THR A 95 11.94 -10.36 7.18
C THR A 95 11.90 -8.90 6.77
N THR A 96 11.56 -7.98 7.68
CA THR A 96 11.58 -6.55 7.38
C THR A 96 13.00 -6.11 7.01
N ILE A 97 13.98 -6.35 7.87
CA ILE A 97 15.38 -5.97 7.61
C ILE A 97 15.88 -6.63 6.33
N PHE A 98 15.58 -7.92 6.16
CA PHE A 98 16.00 -8.68 4.98
C PHE A 98 15.38 -8.13 3.68
N THR A 99 14.07 -7.90 3.65
CA THR A 99 13.36 -7.32 2.50
C THR A 99 13.91 -5.94 2.17
N PHE A 100 14.12 -5.06 3.16
CA PHE A 100 14.71 -3.74 2.93
C PHE A 100 16.14 -3.83 2.37
N ALA A 101 16.97 -4.73 2.90
CA ALA A 101 18.32 -4.94 2.38
C ALA A 101 18.29 -5.40 0.93
N VAL A 102 17.52 -6.45 0.61
CA VAL A 102 17.40 -6.99 -0.75
C VAL A 102 16.85 -5.95 -1.73
N THR A 103 15.78 -5.24 -1.36
CA THR A 103 15.22 -4.17 -2.20
C THR A 103 16.23 -3.05 -2.42
N GLY A 104 16.93 -2.60 -1.36
CA GLY A 104 17.94 -1.55 -1.44
C GLY A 104 19.12 -1.94 -2.35
N TYR A 105 19.65 -3.15 -2.22
CA TYR A 105 20.72 -3.65 -3.10
C TYR A 105 20.26 -3.81 -4.55
N THR A 106 19.03 -4.32 -4.76
CA THR A 106 18.46 -4.50 -6.09
C THR A 106 18.34 -3.15 -6.79
N VAL A 107 17.69 -2.15 -6.17
CA VAL A 107 17.54 -0.81 -6.75
C VAL A 107 18.90 -0.16 -7.00
N SER A 108 19.83 -0.25 -6.04
CA SER A 108 21.18 0.29 -6.18
C SER A 108 21.95 -0.34 -7.34
N PHE A 109 21.79 -1.65 -7.55
CA PHE A 109 22.41 -2.37 -8.67
C PHE A 109 21.85 -1.90 -10.01
N PHE A 110 20.53 -1.78 -10.14
CA PHE A 110 19.89 -1.29 -11.36
C PHE A 110 20.30 0.14 -11.70
N ILE A 111 20.31 1.04 -10.71
CA ILE A 111 20.75 2.43 -10.90
C ILE A 111 22.21 2.48 -11.37
N LYS A 112 23.13 1.75 -10.71
CA LYS A 112 24.54 1.68 -11.13
C LYS A 112 24.69 1.15 -12.56
N ARG A 113 23.88 0.18 -12.95
CA ARG A 113 23.91 -0.41 -14.30
C ARG A 113 23.37 0.56 -15.36
N MET A 114 22.35 1.36 -15.05
CA MET A 114 21.83 2.41 -15.92
C MET A 114 22.88 3.51 -16.13
N ASN A 115 23.47 4.03 -15.06
CA ASN A 115 24.48 5.09 -15.13
C ASN A 115 25.72 4.66 -15.93
N LYS A 116 26.20 3.41 -15.72
CA LYS A 116 27.34 2.86 -16.49
C LYS A 116 27.03 2.68 -18.00
N LYS A 117 25.74 2.56 -18.36
CA LYS A 117 25.32 2.44 -19.76
C LYS A 117 25.25 3.82 -20.44
N GLU A 118 24.90 4.87 -19.70
CA GLU A 118 24.91 6.25 -20.17
C GLU A 118 26.34 6.79 -20.38
N GLU A 119 27.27 6.51 -19.46
CA GLU A 119 28.69 6.89 -19.61
C GLU A 119 29.37 6.25 -20.83
N LYS A 120 28.92 5.07 -21.25
CA LYS A 120 29.42 4.37 -22.45
C LYS A 120 28.76 4.84 -23.76
N HIS A 121 27.63 5.55 -23.70
CA HIS A 121 26.93 6.04 -24.88
C HIS A 121 27.32 7.48 -25.24
N ASN A 122 27.81 8.25 -24.26
CA ASN A 122 28.32 9.61 -24.43
C ASN A 122 29.84 9.71 -24.58
N GLY A 123 30.56 8.59 -24.73
CA GLY A 123 32.01 8.51 -24.92
C GLY A 123 32.40 7.92 -26.26
#